data_AF-A0A8T6YGX1-F1
#
_entry.id   AF-A0A8T6YGX1-F1
#
_cell.length_a   1.000
_cell.length_b   1.000
_cell.length_c   1.000
_cell.angle_alpha   90.00
_cell.angle_beta   90.00
_cell.angle_gamma   90.00
#
_symmetry.space_group_name_H-M   'P 1'
#
loop_
_entity.id
_entity.type
_entity.pdbx_description
1 polymer ?
#
loop_
_entity_poly.entity_id
_entity_poly.type
_entity_poly.pdbx_seq_one_letter_code
_entity_poly.pdbx_strand_id
1 'polypeptide(L)'
;MKKSILIGVSIVTVLGILLAAVALGFGNTKLNAFTEAQGYEKVNETAPPQVQENNEIPEISMEGAIQQAQSNVSFRILRPMYIPSNYKFDNAGGSRFTGVMTDIDMASFSYKSEDEQLTIKQIIVVKTRENRTQPSDLPKDTREIVNINGIEGRFSEENDVKLLGWRIGNLSLSITSWKNEGQNQTGSSLSKEEMIKIAESVREKTPDEAIAEAQEKVSFKILQPSYIPAGYRMNTAQTSGTKFRGSTLEAEQVMVPYVKGDELFEKNEYLNLKELLIIKDDTDISESVSGTPYKFIDINGVQGRFLEEAGGMKSLNWKKGNLSLTISSYAYKENNVTGTSITLEEMAKMARSVK
;
A
#
# COMPACT_ATOMS: atom_id res chain seq x y z
N MET A 1 -43.85 -4.20 -13.87
CA MET A 1 -43.24 -3.81 -12.58
C MET A 1 -42.21 -4.86 -12.21
N LYS A 2 -40.91 -4.54 -12.32
CA LYS A 2 -39.80 -5.46 -12.04
C LYS A 2 -39.43 -5.33 -10.55
N LYS A 3 -39.51 -6.43 -9.81
CA LYS A 3 -39.04 -6.51 -8.42
C LYS A 3 -37.53 -6.70 -8.43
N SER A 4 -36.79 -5.72 -7.94
CA SER A 4 -35.35 -5.84 -7.70
C SER A 4 -35.11 -6.66 -6.43
N ILE A 5 -34.38 -7.76 -6.58
CA ILE A 5 -33.86 -8.57 -5.46
C ILE A 5 -32.57 -7.89 -5.01
N LEU A 6 -32.64 -7.16 -3.90
CA LEU A 6 -31.49 -6.60 -3.21
C LEU A 6 -30.84 -7.73 -2.39
N ILE A 7 -29.67 -8.19 -2.82
CA ILE A 7 -28.88 -9.18 -2.08
C ILE A 7 -28.27 -8.47 -0.87
N GLY A 8 -28.96 -8.54 0.26
CA GLY A 8 -28.49 -8.06 1.55
C GLY A 8 -27.42 -9.01 2.10
N VAL A 9 -26.15 -8.71 1.82
CA VAL A 9 -25.04 -9.29 2.58
C VAL A 9 -25.10 -8.68 3.97
N SER A 10 -25.52 -9.50 4.92
CA SER A 10 -26.07 -9.12 6.22
C SER A 10 -25.06 -8.42 7.15
N ILE A 11 -25.54 -7.38 7.85
CA ILE A 11 -24.91 -6.67 8.99
C ILE A 11 -24.36 -7.64 10.06
N VAL A 12 -24.85 -8.88 10.08
CA VAL A 12 -24.50 -9.97 10.98
C VAL A 12 -23.02 -10.40 10.85
N THR A 13 -22.40 -10.26 9.67
CA THR A 13 -20.96 -10.56 9.50
C THR A 13 -20.07 -9.50 10.15
N VAL A 14 -20.50 -8.24 10.18
CA VAL A 14 -19.74 -7.12 10.75
C VAL A 14 -19.65 -7.23 12.28
N LEU A 15 -20.74 -7.60 12.95
CA LEU A 15 -20.72 -7.81 14.40
C LEU A 15 -19.88 -9.03 14.78
N GLY A 16 -19.92 -10.12 14.00
CA GLY A 16 -19.09 -11.30 14.21
C GLY A 16 -17.60 -11.04 14.01
N ILE A 17 -17.22 -10.25 13.00
CA ILE A 17 -15.80 -9.89 12.74
C ILE A 17 -15.28 -8.90 13.78
N LEU A 18 -16.08 -7.92 14.21
CA LEU A 18 -15.72 -7.00 15.29
C LEU A 18 -15.60 -7.72 16.65
N LEU A 19 -16.52 -8.63 16.98
CA LEU A 19 -16.43 -9.45 18.19
C LEU A 19 -15.25 -10.43 18.13
N ALA A 20 -14.93 -11.01 16.96
CA ALA A 20 -13.75 -11.84 16.79
C ALA A 20 -12.44 -11.02 16.85
N ALA A 21 -12.42 -9.77 16.37
CA ALA A 21 -11.26 -8.88 16.47
C ALA A 21 -11.00 -8.42 17.92
N VAL A 22 -12.05 -8.32 18.75
CA VAL A 22 -11.93 -8.13 20.20
C VAL A 22 -11.45 -9.42 20.88
N ALA A 23 -11.95 -10.59 20.49
CA ALA A 23 -11.55 -11.88 21.07
C ALA A 23 -10.11 -12.31 20.69
N LEU A 24 -9.62 -11.94 19.51
CA LEU A 24 -8.23 -12.18 19.06
C LEU A 24 -7.23 -11.16 19.62
N GLY A 25 -7.70 -10.14 20.36
CA GLY A 25 -6.88 -9.07 20.93
C GLY A 25 -6.55 -9.20 22.42
N PHE A 26 -7.02 -10.23 23.12
CA PHE A 26 -6.73 -10.44 24.54
C PHE A 26 -6.14 -11.83 24.80
N GLY A 27 -4.84 -11.93 24.53
CA GLY A 27 -3.99 -13.04 24.96
C GLY A 27 -2.65 -12.47 25.37
N ASN A 28 -2.52 -12.11 26.64
CA ASN A 28 -1.28 -11.67 27.25
C ASN A 28 -0.29 -12.86 27.27
N THR A 29 0.51 -13.03 26.23
CA THR A 29 1.67 -13.94 26.24
C THR A 29 2.90 -13.13 25.88
N LYS A 30 3.74 -12.88 26.89
CA LYS A 30 5.15 -12.54 26.71
C LYS A 30 5.77 -13.57 25.77
N LEU A 31 6.03 -13.16 24.52
CA LEU A 31 6.88 -13.90 23.60
C LEU A 31 8.34 -13.69 24.03
N ASN A 32 8.78 -14.49 25.00
CA ASN A 32 10.18 -14.87 25.11
C ASN A 32 10.38 -16.06 24.16
N ALA A 33 10.85 -15.79 22.96
CA ALA A 33 11.31 -16.82 22.05
C ALA A 33 12.56 -16.31 21.35
N PHE A 34 13.73 -16.64 21.91
CA PHE A 34 14.91 -17.11 21.19
C PHE A 34 15.98 -17.48 22.22
N THR A 35 15.93 -18.73 22.69
CA THR A 35 17.11 -19.41 23.23
C THR A 35 16.97 -20.90 22.95
N GLU A 36 18.12 -21.54 22.75
CA GLU A 36 18.38 -22.94 22.36
C GLU A 36 18.46 -23.19 20.85
N ALA A 37 19.52 -23.78 20.31
CA ALA A 37 20.73 -24.34 20.91
C ALA A 37 21.80 -24.54 19.83
N GLN A 38 23.08 -24.41 20.19
CA GLN A 38 24.11 -25.38 19.80
C GLN A 38 25.17 -25.43 20.90
N GLY A 39 25.27 -26.60 21.54
CA GLY A 39 26.41 -26.95 22.38
C GLY A 39 27.51 -27.56 21.51
N TYR A 40 28.73 -27.07 21.68
CA TYR A 40 29.96 -27.85 21.50
C TYR A 40 31.00 -27.42 22.54
N GLU A 41 31.82 -28.39 22.91
CA GLU A 41 32.75 -28.44 24.03
C GLU A 41 33.81 -27.32 24.08
N LYS A 42 34.28 -27.10 25.31
CA LYS A 42 35.44 -26.28 25.68
C LYS A 42 36.73 -26.74 24.99
N VAL A 43 37.44 -25.82 24.36
CA VAL A 43 38.92 -25.79 24.35
C VAL A 43 39.37 -24.33 24.51
N ASN A 44 40.33 -24.12 25.42
CA ASN A 44 40.90 -22.84 25.80
C ASN A 44 41.83 -22.23 24.73
N GLU A 45 42.02 -20.91 24.87
CA GLU A 45 43.18 -20.07 24.55
C GLU A 45 43.13 -19.07 23.37
N THR A 46 43.47 -17.83 23.78
CA THR A 46 43.98 -16.63 23.09
C THR A 46 43.11 -15.85 22.10
N ALA A 47 42.67 -14.68 22.57
CA ALA A 47 41.86 -13.68 21.87
C ALA A 47 42.64 -12.83 20.83
N PRO A 48 42.03 -12.54 19.67
CA PRO A 48 42.30 -11.34 18.88
C PRO A 48 41.17 -10.30 19.02
N PRO A 49 41.41 -9.03 18.65
CA PRO A 49 40.64 -7.87 19.10
C PRO A 49 39.19 -7.85 18.59
N GLN A 50 38.29 -7.45 19.49
CA GLN A 50 36.88 -7.23 19.26
C GLN A 50 36.68 -6.08 18.27
N VAL A 51 36.21 -6.40 17.06
CA VAL A 51 35.55 -5.43 16.19
C VAL A 51 34.14 -5.26 16.74
N GLN A 52 33.82 -4.07 17.27
CA GLN A 52 32.45 -3.71 17.63
C GLN A 52 31.61 -3.68 16.36
N GLU A 53 30.88 -4.75 16.12
CA GLU A 53 29.82 -4.82 15.12
C GLU A 53 28.63 -4.03 15.69
N ASN A 54 28.52 -2.76 15.29
CA ASN A 54 27.32 -1.96 15.51
C ASN A 54 26.17 -2.57 14.69
N ASN A 55 25.51 -3.58 15.26
CA ASN A 55 24.24 -4.11 14.77
C ASN A 55 23.10 -3.15 15.16
N GLU A 56 23.13 -1.93 14.61
CA GLU A 56 21.92 -1.12 14.51
C GLU A 56 21.02 -1.78 13.47
N ILE A 57 19.97 -2.48 13.91
CA ILE A 57 18.90 -2.93 13.03
C ILE A 57 18.33 -1.65 12.39
N PRO A 58 18.36 -1.51 11.06
CA PRO A 58 17.92 -0.29 10.41
C PRO A 58 16.46 -0.02 10.79
N GLU A 59 16.20 1.16 11.35
CA GLU A 59 14.87 1.64 11.68
C GLU A 59 14.03 1.61 10.39
N ILE A 60 13.08 0.68 10.31
CA ILE A 60 12.26 0.50 9.12
C ILE A 60 11.38 1.75 8.99
N SER A 61 11.65 2.58 7.99
CA SER A 61 10.79 3.71 7.62
C SER A 61 9.32 3.27 7.48
N MET A 62 8.39 4.19 7.75
CA MET A 62 6.95 3.93 7.59
C MET A 62 6.63 3.32 6.22
N GLU A 63 7.26 3.82 5.16
CA GLU A 63 7.13 3.31 3.79
C GLU A 63 7.57 1.85 3.67
N GLY A 64 8.72 1.49 4.26
CA GLY A 64 9.23 0.12 4.27
C GLY A 64 8.29 -0.84 5.02
N ALA A 65 7.80 -0.43 6.19
CA ALA A 65 6.90 -1.25 7.00
C ALA A 65 5.56 -1.49 6.29
N ILE A 66 5.04 -0.47 5.60
CA ILE A 66 3.80 -0.58 4.81
C ILE A 66 3.99 -1.48 3.60
N GLN A 67 5.12 -1.39 2.90
CA GLN A 67 5.42 -2.30 1.78
C GLN A 67 5.48 -3.76 2.24
N GLN A 68 6.10 -4.02 3.39
CA GLN A 68 6.14 -5.35 3.99
C GLN A 68 4.75 -5.82 4.45
N ALA A 69 3.94 -4.95 5.04
CA ALA A 69 2.56 -5.29 5.37
C ALA A 69 1.75 -5.63 4.11
N GLN A 70 1.95 -4.85 3.03
CA GLN A 70 1.28 -5.00 1.76
C GLN A 70 1.62 -6.33 1.07
N SER A 71 2.84 -6.86 1.20
CA SER A 71 3.19 -8.18 0.63
C SER A 71 2.48 -9.35 1.31
N ASN A 72 1.96 -9.14 2.51
CA ASN A 72 1.36 -10.20 3.33
C ASN A 72 -0.17 -10.24 3.28
N VAL A 73 -0.82 -9.33 2.56
CA VAL A 73 -2.28 -9.25 2.46
C VAL A 73 -2.74 -9.25 0.99
N SER A 74 -3.96 -9.70 0.75
CA SER A 74 -4.55 -9.82 -0.59
C SER A 74 -5.29 -8.55 -1.04
N PHE A 75 -5.25 -7.48 -0.25
CA PHE A 75 -5.96 -6.23 -0.54
C PHE A 75 -5.00 -5.05 -0.47
N ARG A 76 -5.34 -3.97 -1.15
CA ARG A 76 -4.59 -2.72 -1.09
C ARG A 76 -4.80 -2.04 0.25
N ILE A 77 -3.72 -1.79 0.98
CA ILE A 77 -3.77 -1.11 2.27
C ILE A 77 -4.00 0.40 2.07
N LEU A 78 -5.03 0.95 2.71
CA LEU A 78 -5.33 2.38 2.73
C LEU A 78 -4.50 3.09 3.80
N ARG A 79 -3.90 4.24 3.48
CA ARG A 79 -3.11 5.01 4.45
C ARG A 79 -3.96 6.16 5.02
N PRO A 80 -3.92 6.43 6.34
CA PRO A 80 -4.47 7.67 6.86
C PRO A 80 -3.67 8.85 6.30
N MET A 81 -4.36 9.85 5.76
CA MET A 81 -3.73 11.11 5.34
C MET A 81 -3.54 12.10 6.49
N TYR A 82 -4.18 11.84 7.63
CA TYR A 82 -4.11 12.65 8.82
C TYR A 82 -3.94 11.77 10.05
N ILE A 83 -2.93 12.12 10.86
CA ILE A 83 -2.68 11.61 12.20
C ILE A 83 -2.35 12.85 13.07
N PRO A 84 -2.90 12.96 14.29
CA PRO A 84 -2.58 14.07 15.18
C PRO A 84 -1.06 14.17 15.42
N SER A 85 -0.53 15.39 15.46
CA SER A 85 0.92 15.63 15.43
C SER A 85 1.69 15.07 16.64
N ASN A 86 1.01 14.82 17.75
CA ASN A 86 1.58 14.19 18.94
C ASN A 86 1.75 12.67 18.79
N TYR A 87 1.12 12.03 17.81
CA TYR A 87 1.27 10.61 17.53
C TYR A 87 2.37 10.36 16.49
N LYS A 88 3.32 9.48 16.83
CA LYS A 88 4.39 9.04 15.94
C LYS A 88 4.12 7.63 15.45
N PHE A 89 4.48 7.35 14.21
CA PHE A 89 4.43 6.00 13.67
C PHE A 89 5.28 5.06 14.52
N ASP A 90 4.72 3.91 14.89
CA ASP A 90 5.41 2.87 15.67
C ASP A 90 5.66 1.63 14.81
N ASN A 91 4.62 1.06 14.19
CA ASN A 91 4.77 -0.10 13.32
C ASN A 91 3.61 -0.24 12.32
N ALA A 92 3.84 -1.06 11.29
CA ALA A 92 2.79 -1.58 10.42
C ALA A 92 2.97 -3.08 10.24
N GLY A 93 1.86 -3.82 10.10
CA GLY A 93 1.87 -5.27 9.95
C GLY A 93 0.78 -5.74 8.99
N GLY A 94 1.08 -6.80 8.26
CA GLY A 94 0.13 -7.51 7.40
C GLY A 94 0.16 -8.99 7.75
N SER A 95 -1.03 -9.58 7.90
CA SER A 95 -1.18 -10.96 8.36
C SER A 95 -2.39 -11.62 7.71
N ARG A 96 -2.26 -12.92 7.42
CA ARG A 96 -3.37 -13.77 6.98
C ARG A 96 -3.70 -14.74 8.09
N PHE A 97 -4.97 -14.83 8.45
CA PHE A 97 -5.44 -15.80 9.43
C PHE A 97 -6.37 -16.78 8.73
N THR A 98 -6.02 -18.06 8.82
CA THR A 98 -6.88 -19.14 8.38
C THR A 98 -7.72 -19.59 9.57
N GLY A 99 -8.96 -19.11 9.64
CA GLY A 99 -9.87 -19.47 10.72
C GLY A 99 -10.65 -20.75 10.42
N VAL A 100 -11.30 -21.28 11.45
CA VAL A 100 -12.19 -22.45 11.31
C VAL A 100 -13.41 -22.10 10.44
N MET A 101 -13.95 -20.89 10.57
CA MET A 101 -15.15 -20.43 9.84
C MET A 101 -14.84 -19.45 8.70
N THR A 102 -13.82 -18.60 8.88
CA THR A 102 -13.47 -17.55 7.93
C THR A 102 -11.97 -17.41 7.81
N ASP A 103 -11.48 -17.25 6.60
CA ASP A 103 -10.12 -16.81 6.32
C ASP A 103 -10.15 -15.28 6.18
N ILE A 104 -9.29 -14.59 6.92
CA ILE A 104 -9.21 -13.13 6.93
C ILE A 104 -7.80 -12.65 6.62
N ASP A 105 -7.71 -11.56 5.87
CA ASP A 105 -6.48 -10.79 5.70
C ASP A 105 -6.61 -9.51 6.51
N MET A 106 -5.59 -9.18 7.29
CA MET A 106 -5.56 -8.03 8.19
C MET A 106 -4.29 -7.23 8.01
N ALA A 107 -4.45 -5.92 7.82
CA ALA A 107 -3.40 -4.94 7.95
C ALA A 107 -3.63 -4.08 9.20
N SER A 108 -2.56 -3.71 9.89
CA SER A 108 -2.59 -2.83 11.06
C SER A 108 -1.50 -1.78 11.01
N PHE A 109 -1.83 -0.59 11.51
CA PHE A 109 -0.91 0.52 11.74
C PHE A 109 -0.98 0.89 13.20
N SER A 110 0.17 1.05 13.84
CA SER A 110 0.26 1.48 15.24
C SER A 110 0.98 2.82 15.30
N TYR A 111 0.45 3.72 16.12
CA TYR A 111 1.02 5.01 16.43
C TYR A 111 1.06 5.18 17.95
N LYS A 112 2.08 5.87 18.44
CA LYS A 112 2.29 6.13 19.88
C LYS A 112 2.43 7.62 20.17
N SER A 113 1.85 8.03 21.29
CA SER A 113 2.05 9.36 21.87
C SER A 113 2.27 9.20 23.37
N GLU A 114 3.50 9.31 23.85
CA GLU A 114 3.86 8.99 25.24
C GLU A 114 3.36 7.58 25.63
N ASP A 115 2.41 7.50 26.54
CA ASP A 115 1.78 6.27 27.03
C ASP A 115 0.52 5.85 26.23
N GLU A 116 0.09 6.68 25.28
CA GLU A 116 -1.08 6.42 24.43
C GLU A 116 -0.71 5.59 23.21
N GLN A 117 -1.62 4.68 22.86
CA GLN A 117 -1.57 3.89 21.65
C GLN A 117 -2.81 4.17 20.78
N LEU A 118 -2.56 4.27 19.49
CA LEU A 118 -3.56 4.40 18.45
C LEU A 118 -3.29 3.30 17.42
N THR A 119 -4.27 2.44 17.18
CA THR A 119 -4.18 1.38 16.18
C THR A 119 -5.26 1.57 15.13
N ILE A 120 -4.88 1.52 13.86
CA ILE A 120 -5.79 1.48 12.72
C ILE A 120 -5.71 0.09 12.11
N LYS A 121 -6.84 -0.61 11.99
CA LYS A 121 -6.92 -1.95 11.38
C LYS A 121 -7.79 -1.93 10.12
N GLN A 122 -7.40 -2.75 9.16
CA GLN A 122 -8.12 -2.99 7.91
C GLN A 122 -8.24 -4.49 7.69
N ILE A 123 -9.45 -4.97 7.47
CA ILE A 123 -9.77 -6.40 7.42
C ILE A 123 -10.67 -6.69 6.22
N ILE A 124 -10.30 -7.72 5.46
CA ILE A 124 -11.17 -8.32 4.45
C ILE A 124 -11.41 -9.80 4.80
N VAL A 125 -12.63 -10.27 4.55
CA VAL A 125 -12.93 -11.71 4.58
C VAL A 125 -12.61 -12.29 3.21
N VAL A 126 -11.59 -13.14 3.15
CA VAL A 126 -11.12 -13.78 1.91
C VAL A 126 -12.00 -14.96 1.56
N LYS A 127 -12.38 -15.75 2.57
CA LYS A 127 -13.18 -16.95 2.38
C LYS A 127 -14.10 -17.18 3.56
N THR A 128 -15.36 -17.47 3.29
CA THR A 128 -16.30 -17.97 4.29
C THR A 128 -16.53 -19.44 4.01
N ARG A 129 -16.41 -20.30 5.02
CA ARG A 129 -16.73 -21.72 4.91
C ARG A 129 -18.19 -21.90 5.32
N GLU A 130 -19.02 -22.36 4.39
CA GLU A 130 -20.42 -22.66 4.67
C GLU A 130 -20.50 -23.77 5.71
N ASN A 131 -20.76 -23.40 6.97
CA ASN A 131 -21.37 -24.27 7.97
C ASN A 131 -21.70 -23.47 9.25
N ARG A 132 -22.80 -22.72 9.18
CA ARG A 132 -23.83 -22.55 10.23
C ARG A 132 -24.65 -21.30 9.92
N THR A 133 -25.97 -21.45 9.95
CA THR A 133 -26.91 -20.36 10.20
C THR A 133 -26.48 -19.66 11.49
N GLN A 134 -25.99 -18.43 11.38
CA GLN A 134 -25.76 -17.59 12.56
C GLN A 134 -27.09 -17.45 13.31
N PRO A 135 -27.13 -17.65 14.64
CA PRO A 135 -28.30 -17.29 15.44
C PRO A 135 -28.68 -15.83 15.15
N SER A 136 -29.95 -15.56 14.85
CA SER A 136 -30.43 -14.21 14.56
C SER A 136 -30.53 -13.31 15.79
N ASP A 137 -30.21 -13.83 16.97
CA ASP A 137 -30.24 -13.11 18.23
C ASP A 137 -28.87 -12.48 18.51
N LEU A 138 -28.39 -11.70 17.55
CA LEU A 138 -27.30 -10.77 17.84
C LEU A 138 -27.83 -9.67 18.75
N PRO A 139 -27.10 -9.31 19.82
CA PRO A 139 -27.43 -8.14 20.63
C PRO A 139 -27.63 -6.94 19.71
N LYS A 140 -28.64 -6.11 20.00
CA LYS A 140 -28.80 -4.83 19.29
C LYS A 140 -27.49 -4.05 19.43
N ASP A 141 -26.92 -3.65 18.31
CA ASP A 141 -25.73 -2.81 18.31
C ASP A 141 -26.10 -1.45 18.93
N THR A 142 -25.61 -1.20 20.15
CA THR A 142 -25.90 0.01 20.93
C THR A 142 -24.90 1.13 20.69
N ARG A 143 -23.92 0.92 19.80
CA ARG A 143 -22.85 1.88 19.54
C ARG A 143 -23.39 3.13 18.83
N GLU A 144 -22.79 4.28 19.13
CA GLU A 144 -23.19 5.55 18.55
C GLU A 144 -22.99 5.54 17.04
N ILE A 145 -24.01 5.98 16.29
CA ILE A 145 -23.91 6.15 14.85
C ILE A 145 -23.20 7.47 14.55
N VAL A 146 -22.13 7.40 13.76
CA VAL A 146 -21.40 8.59 13.28
C VAL A 146 -21.31 8.59 11.77
N ASN A 147 -21.03 9.74 11.17
CA ASN A 147 -20.84 9.89 9.72
C ASN A 147 -19.34 10.03 9.42
N ILE A 148 -18.83 9.26 8.47
CA ILE A 148 -17.45 9.32 7.98
C ILE A 148 -17.52 9.47 6.46
N ASN A 149 -17.37 10.69 5.94
CA ASN A 149 -17.46 10.98 4.50
C ASN A 149 -18.75 10.43 3.81
N GLY A 150 -19.90 10.47 4.49
CA GLY A 150 -21.16 9.92 3.98
C GLY A 150 -21.33 8.42 4.21
N ILE A 151 -20.36 7.76 4.84
CA ILE A 151 -20.41 6.35 5.26
C ILE A 151 -20.82 6.29 6.73
N GLU A 152 -21.77 5.41 7.03
CA GLU A 152 -22.19 5.15 8.40
C GLU A 152 -21.09 4.42 9.19
N GLY A 153 -20.65 5.03 10.30
CA GLY A 153 -19.71 4.46 11.26
C GLY A 153 -20.38 4.12 12.59
N ARG A 154 -19.64 3.41 13.45
CA ARG A 154 -20.03 3.03 14.81
C ARG A 154 -18.93 3.40 15.80
N PHE A 155 -19.25 4.26 16.76
CA PHE A 155 -18.35 4.69 17.83
C PHE A 155 -18.78 4.07 19.17
N SER A 156 -17.81 3.64 19.96
CA SER A 156 -18.01 3.18 21.34
C SER A 156 -16.80 3.51 22.21
N GLU A 157 -17.07 3.66 23.50
CA GLU A 157 -16.06 3.82 24.53
C GLU A 157 -16.40 2.85 25.67
N GLU A 158 -15.55 1.84 25.85
CA GLU A 158 -15.75 0.76 26.82
C GLU A 158 -14.44 0.51 27.56
N ASN A 159 -14.49 0.50 28.89
CA ASN A 159 -13.30 0.35 29.75
C ASN A 159 -12.16 1.26 29.31
N ASP A 160 -12.48 2.54 29.06
CA ASP A 160 -11.51 3.56 28.65
C ASP A 160 -10.83 3.33 27.28
N VAL A 161 -11.26 2.30 26.55
CA VAL A 161 -10.85 2.03 25.17
C VAL A 161 -11.89 2.62 24.22
N LYS A 162 -11.43 3.52 23.35
CA LYS A 162 -12.24 4.10 22.30
C LYS A 162 -12.11 3.29 21.02
N LEU A 163 -13.24 2.97 20.40
CA LEU A 163 -13.33 2.20 19.18
C LEU A 163 -14.23 2.91 18.18
N LEU A 164 -13.73 3.14 16.97
CA LEU A 164 -14.49 3.63 15.83
C LEU A 164 -14.38 2.62 14.70
N GLY A 165 -15.50 2.09 14.21
CA GLY A 165 -15.54 1.13 13.10
C GLY A 165 -16.40 1.61 11.95
N TRP A 166 -15.97 1.35 10.71
CA TRP A 166 -16.75 1.63 9.49
C TRP A 166 -16.34 0.68 8.34
N ARG A 167 -16.99 0.83 7.18
CA ARG A 167 -16.79 -0.08 6.05
C ARG A 167 -16.74 0.65 4.71
N ILE A 168 -15.75 0.31 3.89
CA ILE A 168 -15.64 0.76 2.50
C ILE A 168 -15.73 -0.48 1.60
N GLY A 169 -16.82 -0.65 0.86
CA GLY A 169 -17.02 -1.84 0.01
C GLY A 169 -17.08 -3.13 0.84
N ASN A 170 -16.06 -3.99 0.74
CA ASN A 170 -15.87 -5.21 1.55
C ASN A 170 -14.76 -5.08 2.61
N LEU A 171 -14.08 -3.92 2.66
CA LEU A 171 -13.03 -3.63 3.63
C LEU A 171 -13.65 -3.10 4.92
N SER A 172 -13.44 -3.81 6.02
CA SER A 172 -13.80 -3.35 7.37
C SER A 172 -12.63 -2.58 7.96
N LEU A 173 -12.90 -1.38 8.48
CA LEU A 173 -11.90 -0.51 9.06
C LEU A 173 -12.24 -0.25 10.52
N SER A 174 -11.22 -0.14 11.36
CA SER A 174 -11.39 0.28 12.75
C SER A 174 -10.22 1.10 13.25
N ILE A 175 -10.50 2.07 14.10
CA ILE A 175 -9.54 2.80 14.90
C ILE A 175 -9.78 2.44 16.36
N THR A 176 -8.73 2.05 17.05
CA THR A 176 -8.76 1.79 18.50
C THR A 176 -7.74 2.69 19.18
N SER A 177 -8.11 3.33 20.27
CA SER A 177 -7.19 4.15 21.06
C SER A 177 -7.35 3.90 22.54
N TRP A 178 -6.23 3.80 23.24
CA TRP A 178 -6.15 3.54 24.68
C TRP A 178 -4.83 4.09 25.25
N LYS A 179 -4.77 4.27 26.57
CA LYS A 179 -3.55 4.68 27.28
C LYS A 179 -3.07 3.54 28.19
N ASN A 180 -1.76 3.31 28.24
CA ASN A 180 -1.14 2.36 29.16
C ASN A 180 -0.47 3.11 30.32
N GLU A 181 -1.08 3.13 31.50
CA GLU A 181 -0.45 3.65 32.71
C GLU A 181 0.06 2.49 33.58
N GLY A 182 1.32 2.10 33.37
CA GLY A 182 1.94 0.99 34.08
C GLY A 182 1.33 -0.37 33.73
N GLN A 183 0.66 -1.03 34.68
CA GLN A 183 -0.07 -2.30 34.44
C GLN A 183 -1.56 -2.09 34.14
N ASN A 184 -2.06 -0.84 34.21
CA ASN A 184 -3.47 -0.53 34.01
C ASN A 184 -3.70 0.16 32.67
N GLN A 185 -4.83 -0.13 32.03
CA GLN A 185 -5.30 0.61 30.87
C GLN A 185 -6.20 1.76 31.35
N THR A 186 -5.99 2.96 30.81
CA THR A 186 -6.78 4.16 31.12
C THR A 186 -7.21 4.87 29.84
N GLY A 187 -8.02 5.93 30.01
CA GLY A 187 -8.66 6.65 28.92
C GLY A 187 -7.65 7.33 28.01
N SER A 188 -7.74 7.04 26.71
CA SER A 188 -7.04 7.85 25.71
C SER A 188 -7.56 9.28 25.69
N SER A 189 -6.67 10.26 25.58
CA SER A 189 -7.03 11.67 25.38
C SER A 189 -7.63 11.96 24.00
N LEU A 190 -7.54 11.01 23.06
CA LEU A 190 -8.06 11.17 21.70
C LEU A 190 -9.59 11.31 21.72
N SER A 191 -10.12 12.45 21.27
CA SER A 191 -11.57 12.66 21.23
C SER A 191 -12.24 11.87 20.11
N LYS A 192 -13.56 11.68 20.21
CA LYS A 192 -14.37 11.08 19.14
C LYS A 192 -14.22 11.85 17.83
N GLU A 193 -14.27 13.18 17.89
CA GLU A 193 -14.14 14.07 16.74
C GLU A 193 -12.79 13.89 16.05
N GLU A 194 -11.72 13.71 16.84
CA GLU A 194 -10.39 13.47 16.29
C GLU A 194 -10.28 12.08 15.64
N MET A 195 -10.89 11.05 16.24
CA MET A 195 -11.00 9.72 15.62
C MET A 195 -11.78 9.77 14.30
N ILE A 196 -12.85 10.58 14.22
CA ILE A 196 -13.61 10.78 12.98
C ILE A 196 -12.72 11.43 11.92
N LYS A 197 -11.96 12.49 12.25
CA LYS A 197 -11.02 13.10 11.29
C LYS A 197 -9.98 12.11 10.77
N ILE A 198 -9.44 11.26 11.64
CA ILE A 198 -8.52 10.20 11.22
C ILE A 198 -9.24 9.25 10.26
N ALA A 199 -10.44 8.78 10.60
CA ALA A 199 -11.24 7.88 9.76
C ALA A 199 -11.57 8.48 8.39
N GLU A 200 -11.96 9.76 8.35
CA GLU A 200 -12.23 10.51 7.12
C GLU A 200 -10.99 10.65 6.23
N SER A 201 -9.79 10.60 6.82
CA SER A 201 -8.52 10.64 6.11
C SER A 201 -8.08 9.30 5.55
N VAL A 202 -8.68 8.18 5.97
CA VAL A 202 -8.36 6.83 5.46
C VAL A 202 -9.15 6.59 4.18
N ARG A 203 -8.55 6.98 3.05
CA ARG A 203 -9.12 6.81 1.72
C ARG A 203 -8.04 6.60 0.68
N GLU A 204 -8.46 6.28 -0.54
CA GLU A 204 -7.56 6.37 -1.67
C GLU A 204 -7.17 7.82 -1.96
N LYS A 205 -5.90 8.01 -2.32
CA LYS A 205 -5.43 9.27 -2.88
C LYS A 205 -6.09 9.49 -4.24
N THR A 206 -6.48 10.73 -4.50
CA THR A 206 -6.86 11.14 -5.84
C THR A 206 -5.62 11.18 -6.74
N PRO A 207 -5.78 11.13 -8.08
CA PRO A 207 -4.67 11.35 -9.00
C PRO A 207 -3.89 12.64 -8.70
N ASP A 208 -4.59 13.75 -8.45
CA ASP A 208 -3.97 15.04 -8.18
C ASP A 208 -3.12 15.05 -6.90
N GLU A 209 -3.59 14.40 -5.83
CA GLU A 209 -2.83 14.28 -4.59
C GLU A 209 -1.58 13.43 -4.75
N ALA A 210 -1.69 12.33 -5.51
CA ALA A 210 -0.55 11.45 -5.78
C ALA A 210 0.51 12.15 -6.65
N ILE A 211 0.08 12.95 -7.62
CA ILE A 211 1.00 13.77 -8.41
C ILE A 211 1.61 14.88 -7.57
N ALA A 212 0.84 15.55 -6.71
CA ALA A 212 1.35 16.61 -5.83
C ALA A 212 2.47 16.10 -4.90
N GLU A 213 2.28 14.94 -4.27
CA GLU A 213 3.31 14.32 -3.43
C GLU A 213 4.56 13.93 -4.25
N ALA A 214 4.38 13.35 -5.45
CA ALA A 214 5.50 13.04 -6.32
C ALA A 214 6.26 14.31 -6.75
N GLN A 215 5.52 15.40 -7.00
CA GLN A 215 6.03 16.70 -7.42
C GLN A 215 6.90 17.35 -6.34
N GLU A 216 6.58 17.19 -5.06
CA GLU A 216 7.42 17.68 -3.95
C GLU A 216 8.82 17.06 -3.94
N LYS A 217 8.98 15.88 -4.55
CA LYS A 217 10.23 15.11 -4.56
C LYS A 217 11.09 15.37 -5.80
N VAL A 218 10.62 16.14 -6.79
CA VAL A 218 11.36 16.41 -8.03
C VAL A 218 11.33 17.89 -8.40
N SER A 219 12.32 18.35 -9.16
CA SER A 219 12.49 19.76 -9.56
C SER A 219 11.80 20.11 -10.88
N PHE A 220 11.50 19.11 -11.71
CA PHE A 220 10.80 19.31 -12.98
C PHE A 220 9.28 19.17 -12.80
N LYS A 221 8.51 19.82 -13.67
CA LYS A 221 7.05 19.66 -13.70
C LYS A 221 6.69 18.28 -14.23
N ILE A 222 5.94 17.51 -13.44
CA ILE A 222 5.42 16.19 -13.83
C ILE A 222 4.44 16.34 -14.99
N LEU A 223 4.63 15.55 -16.04
CA LEU A 223 3.79 15.57 -17.23
C LEU A 223 2.66 14.55 -17.08
N GLN A 224 1.44 14.97 -17.45
CA GLN A 224 0.28 14.09 -17.40
C GLN A 224 -0.25 13.82 -18.81
N PRO A 225 -0.51 12.56 -19.19
CA PRO A 225 -1.18 12.24 -20.44
C PRO A 225 -2.65 12.65 -20.37
N SER A 226 -3.14 13.35 -21.39
CA SER A 226 -4.57 13.63 -21.52
C SER A 226 -5.38 12.44 -22.06
N TYR A 227 -4.71 11.37 -22.47
CA TYR A 227 -5.33 10.13 -22.94
C TYR A 227 -4.76 8.93 -22.18
N ILE A 228 -5.66 8.16 -21.56
CA ILE A 228 -5.35 6.87 -20.93
C ILE A 228 -6.04 5.76 -21.74
N PRO A 229 -5.33 4.69 -22.11
CA PRO A 229 -5.93 3.56 -22.83
C PRO A 229 -7.13 2.97 -22.09
N ALA A 230 -8.10 2.45 -22.84
CA ALA A 230 -9.36 1.97 -22.27
C ALA A 230 -9.13 0.84 -21.24
N GLY A 231 -9.77 0.97 -20.08
CA GLY A 231 -9.67 0.02 -18.98
C GLY A 231 -8.47 0.24 -18.05
N TYR A 232 -7.54 1.14 -18.39
CA TYR A 232 -6.49 1.56 -17.49
C TYR A 232 -6.95 2.73 -16.61
N ARG A 233 -6.46 2.75 -15.37
CA ARG A 233 -6.58 3.88 -14.43
C ARG A 233 -5.29 4.06 -13.66
N MET A 234 -5.03 5.27 -13.18
CA MET A 234 -3.80 5.58 -12.44
C MET A 234 -3.76 4.80 -11.12
N ASN A 235 -2.63 4.13 -10.87
CA ASN A 235 -2.33 3.54 -9.56
C ASN A 235 -1.69 4.59 -8.66
N THR A 236 -2.55 5.32 -7.93
CA THR A 236 -2.15 6.44 -7.08
C THR A 236 -1.26 6.03 -5.91
N ALA A 237 -1.29 4.76 -5.47
CA ALA A 237 -0.44 4.28 -4.38
C ALA A 237 1.02 4.11 -4.78
N GLN A 238 1.28 3.78 -6.05
CA GLN A 238 2.62 3.50 -6.58
C GLN A 238 3.20 4.69 -7.35
N THR A 239 2.48 5.81 -7.43
CA THR A 239 3.01 7.05 -8.00
C THR A 239 4.10 7.61 -7.10
N SER A 240 5.26 7.91 -7.65
CA SER A 240 6.42 8.33 -6.86
C SER A 240 7.35 9.25 -7.63
N GLY A 241 7.88 10.25 -6.94
CA GLY A 241 9.07 11.01 -7.34
C GLY A 241 10.28 10.58 -6.51
N THR A 242 11.48 10.60 -7.11
CA THR A 242 12.72 10.22 -6.43
C THR A 242 13.88 11.03 -6.98
N LYS A 243 14.78 11.45 -6.09
CA LYS A 243 16.09 11.99 -6.47
C LYS A 243 17.16 10.97 -6.12
N PHE A 244 18.03 10.70 -7.08
CA PHE A 244 19.21 9.89 -6.90
C PHE A 244 20.45 10.78 -7.03
N ARG A 245 21.35 10.70 -6.05
CA ARG A 245 22.61 11.43 -6.06
C ARG A 245 23.76 10.48 -5.75
N GLY A 246 24.30 9.89 -6.81
CA GLY A 246 25.52 9.11 -6.78
C GLY A 246 26.75 9.97 -7.07
N SER A 247 27.93 9.36 -6.97
CA SER A 247 29.21 10.01 -7.31
C SER A 247 29.31 10.37 -8.80
N THR A 248 28.79 9.51 -9.67
CA THR A 248 28.87 9.64 -11.14
C THR A 248 27.55 9.99 -11.82
N LEU A 249 26.42 9.82 -11.12
CA LEU A 249 25.07 10.06 -11.66
C LEU A 249 24.24 10.85 -10.66
N GLU A 250 23.73 12.00 -11.09
CA GLU A 250 22.68 12.74 -10.40
C GLU A 250 21.46 12.78 -11.31
N ALA A 251 20.34 12.23 -10.84
CA ALA A 251 19.13 12.08 -11.62
C ALA A 251 17.87 12.24 -10.77
N GLU A 252 16.82 12.74 -11.38
CA GLU A 252 15.48 12.77 -10.81
C GLU A 252 14.53 11.94 -11.66
N GLN A 253 13.69 11.15 -11.01
CA GLN A 253 12.77 10.24 -11.69
C GLN A 253 11.36 10.41 -11.13
N VAL A 254 10.38 10.32 -12.02
CA VAL A 254 8.97 10.11 -11.66
C VAL A 254 8.47 8.84 -12.33
N MET A 255 7.68 8.08 -11.58
CA MET A 255 6.95 6.92 -12.08
C MET A 255 5.46 7.13 -11.82
N VAL A 256 4.67 7.13 -12.89
CA VAL A 256 3.20 7.21 -12.87
C VAL A 256 2.66 5.88 -13.42
N PRO A 257 2.36 4.91 -12.54
CA PRO A 257 1.82 3.63 -12.95
C PRO A 257 0.32 3.71 -13.24
N TYR A 258 -0.12 2.95 -14.23
CA TYR A 258 -1.51 2.73 -14.60
C TYR A 258 -1.78 1.23 -14.58
N VAL A 259 -2.94 0.85 -14.08
CA VAL A 259 -3.34 -0.55 -13.92
C VAL A 259 -4.65 -0.80 -14.64
N LYS A 260 -4.76 -1.96 -15.29
CA LYS A 260 -5.98 -2.50 -15.88
C LYS A 260 -6.27 -3.86 -15.26
N GLY A 261 -7.46 -3.98 -14.68
CA GLY A 261 -7.86 -5.12 -13.84
C GLY A 261 -8.52 -4.65 -12.54
N ASP A 262 -8.91 -5.60 -11.71
CA ASP A 262 -9.55 -5.34 -10.42
C ASP A 262 -8.48 -5.09 -9.35
N GLU A 263 -8.67 -4.06 -8.50
CA GLU A 263 -7.60 -3.57 -7.58
C GLU A 263 -7.13 -4.61 -6.57
N LEU A 264 -7.93 -5.66 -6.38
CA LEU A 264 -7.79 -6.65 -5.32
C LEU A 264 -7.24 -8.01 -5.80
N PHE A 265 -6.99 -8.21 -7.11
CA PHE A 265 -6.64 -9.55 -7.63
C PHE A 265 -5.45 -9.59 -8.61
N GLU A 266 -4.81 -10.76 -8.66
CA GLU A 266 -3.49 -11.04 -9.27
C GLU A 266 -3.39 -10.95 -10.80
N LYS A 267 -4.45 -10.55 -11.53
CA LYS A 267 -4.47 -10.50 -13.00
C LYS A 267 -4.42 -9.07 -13.54
N ASN A 268 -3.43 -8.31 -13.08
CA ASN A 268 -3.29 -6.91 -13.45
C ASN A 268 -2.31 -6.73 -14.61
N GLU A 269 -2.74 -5.99 -15.63
CA GLU A 269 -1.85 -5.41 -16.64
C GLU A 269 -1.35 -4.05 -16.13
N TYR A 270 -0.06 -3.81 -16.26
CA TYR A 270 0.61 -2.58 -15.84
C TYR A 270 1.09 -1.79 -17.05
N LEU A 271 0.95 -0.48 -16.95
CA LEU A 271 1.43 0.49 -17.91
C LEU A 271 2.08 1.62 -17.12
N ASN A 272 3.39 1.81 -17.25
CA ASN A 272 4.13 2.80 -16.47
C ASN A 272 4.60 3.93 -17.37
N LEU A 273 4.21 5.16 -17.04
CA LEU A 273 4.86 6.36 -17.56
C LEU A 273 6.01 6.73 -16.62
N LYS A 274 7.24 6.67 -17.13
CA LYS A 274 8.45 7.08 -16.42
C LYS A 274 9.01 8.34 -17.06
N GLU A 275 9.32 9.31 -16.22
CA GLU A 275 10.03 10.54 -16.58
C GLU A 275 11.38 10.54 -15.89
N LEU A 276 12.44 10.85 -16.63
CA LEU A 276 13.80 10.88 -16.13
C LEU A 276 14.49 12.17 -16.56
N LEU A 277 14.96 12.94 -15.57
CA LEU A 277 15.87 14.06 -15.75
C LEU A 277 17.27 13.62 -15.29
N ILE A 278 18.24 13.69 -16.19
CA ILE A 278 19.65 13.50 -15.86
C ILE A 278 20.25 14.89 -15.62
N ILE A 279 20.71 15.13 -14.39
CA ILE A 279 21.32 16.41 -13.97
C ILE A 279 22.83 16.35 -14.19
N LYS A 280 23.43 15.22 -13.81
CA LYS A 280 24.86 14.95 -13.95
C LYS A 280 25.03 13.52 -14.38
N ASP A 281 25.84 13.31 -15.41
CA ASP A 281 26.26 11.98 -15.84
C ASP A 281 27.70 12.04 -16.30
N ASP A 282 28.59 11.58 -15.44
CA ASP A 282 30.03 11.45 -15.74
C ASP A 282 30.36 10.04 -16.24
N THR A 283 29.35 9.20 -16.52
CA THR A 283 29.61 7.87 -17.06
C THR A 283 29.89 7.95 -18.56
N ASP A 284 31.14 7.71 -18.91
CA ASP A 284 31.59 7.56 -20.30
C ASP A 284 31.17 6.18 -20.83
N ILE A 285 29.87 6.00 -21.04
CA ILE A 285 29.32 4.80 -21.67
C ILE A 285 29.08 5.13 -23.13
N SER A 286 30.09 4.88 -23.97
CA SER A 286 29.91 4.81 -25.41
C SER A 286 28.71 3.91 -25.69
N GLU A 287 27.73 4.43 -26.44
CA GLU A 287 26.42 3.84 -26.70
C GLU A 287 26.46 2.30 -26.75
N SER A 288 26.00 1.65 -25.68
CA SER A 288 25.63 0.24 -25.73
C SER A 288 24.41 0.15 -26.65
N VAL A 289 24.66 -0.05 -27.95
CA VAL A 289 23.62 -0.38 -28.90
C VAL A 289 23.15 -1.78 -28.55
N SER A 290 22.12 -1.88 -27.71
CA SER A 290 21.45 -3.15 -27.47
C SER A 290 21.01 -3.67 -28.84
N GLY A 291 21.47 -4.85 -29.24
CA GLY A 291 21.15 -5.46 -30.56
C GLY A 291 19.67 -5.82 -30.73
N THR A 292 18.81 -5.42 -29.80
CA THR A 292 17.39 -5.69 -29.80
C THR A 292 16.69 -4.85 -30.87
N PRO A 293 15.98 -5.46 -31.84
CA PRO A 293 15.30 -4.72 -32.90
C PRO A 293 14.22 -3.79 -32.34
N TYR A 294 14.19 -2.54 -32.82
CA TYR A 294 13.18 -1.56 -32.44
C TYR A 294 12.52 -0.92 -33.68
N LYS A 295 11.31 -0.38 -33.49
CA LYS A 295 10.57 0.39 -34.50
C LYS A 295 10.60 1.87 -34.17
N PHE A 296 10.79 2.72 -35.17
CA PHE A 296 10.70 4.17 -35.00
C PHE A 296 9.28 4.67 -35.17
N ILE A 297 8.86 5.63 -34.34
CA ILE A 297 7.50 6.19 -34.34
C ILE A 297 7.58 7.68 -34.08
N ASP A 298 6.79 8.46 -34.82
CA ASP A 298 6.67 9.89 -34.54
C ASP A 298 5.73 10.16 -33.34
N ILE A 299 6.23 10.93 -32.38
CA ILE A 299 5.52 11.40 -31.20
C ILE A 299 5.60 12.93 -31.20
N ASN A 300 4.59 13.56 -31.81
CA ASN A 300 4.49 15.02 -31.92
C ASN A 300 5.74 15.68 -32.53
N GLY A 301 6.29 15.09 -33.60
CA GLY A 301 7.51 15.58 -34.25
C GLY A 301 8.82 15.11 -33.62
N VAL A 302 8.77 14.32 -32.53
CA VAL A 302 9.95 13.69 -31.92
C VAL A 302 9.97 12.21 -32.25
N GLN A 303 11.14 11.71 -32.68
CA GLN A 303 11.35 10.30 -32.96
C GLN A 303 11.40 9.48 -31.67
N GLY A 304 10.41 8.62 -31.47
CA GLY A 304 10.37 7.60 -30.43
C GLY A 304 10.89 6.25 -30.92
N ARG A 305 11.37 5.43 -29.97
CA ARG A 305 11.83 4.05 -30.19
C ARG A 305 10.90 3.08 -29.47
N PHE A 306 10.21 2.24 -30.23
CA PHE A 306 9.36 1.17 -29.73
C PHE A 306 10.10 -0.16 -29.75
N LEU A 307 10.06 -0.87 -28.62
CA LEU A 307 10.65 -2.18 -28.43
C LEU A 307 9.57 -3.16 -27.97
N GLU A 308 9.57 -4.35 -28.54
CA GLU A 308 8.77 -5.48 -28.04
C GLU A 308 9.70 -6.68 -27.86
N GLU A 309 9.80 -7.15 -26.62
CA GLU A 309 10.68 -8.26 -26.24
C GLU A 309 10.01 -9.61 -26.48
N ALA A 310 10.78 -10.70 -26.49
CA ALA A 310 10.26 -12.06 -26.69
C ALA A 310 9.19 -12.48 -25.65
N GLY A 311 9.22 -11.88 -24.45
CA GLY A 311 8.19 -12.06 -23.42
C GLY A 311 6.90 -11.24 -23.63
N GLY A 312 6.82 -10.45 -24.70
CA GLY A 312 5.70 -9.56 -25.04
C GLY A 312 5.70 -8.23 -24.29
N MET A 313 6.70 -7.98 -23.44
CA MET A 313 6.91 -6.68 -22.79
C MET A 313 7.19 -5.63 -23.85
N LYS A 314 6.52 -4.48 -23.72
CA LYS A 314 6.65 -3.39 -24.68
C LYS A 314 7.18 -2.15 -24.01
N SER A 315 8.07 -1.42 -24.66
CA SER A 315 8.47 -0.09 -24.23
C SER A 315 8.49 0.90 -25.39
N LEU A 316 8.09 2.15 -25.11
CA LEU A 316 8.17 3.27 -26.03
C LEU A 316 8.96 4.39 -25.36
N ASN A 317 10.11 4.73 -25.93
CA ASN A 317 11.05 5.70 -25.36
C ASN A 317 11.18 6.91 -26.28
N TRP A 318 11.13 8.12 -25.74
CA TRP A 318 11.36 9.35 -26.49
C TRP A 318 11.88 10.48 -25.59
N LYS A 319 12.29 11.60 -26.19
CA LYS A 319 12.73 12.79 -25.45
C LYS A 319 11.69 13.91 -25.55
N LYS A 320 11.58 14.72 -24.52
CA LYS A 320 10.84 15.99 -24.55
C LYS A 320 11.63 17.04 -23.78
N GLY A 321 12.31 17.92 -24.51
CA GLY A 321 13.32 18.80 -23.93
C GLY A 321 14.44 17.99 -23.27
N ASN A 322 14.70 18.24 -21.99
CA ASN A 322 15.72 17.55 -21.20
C ASN A 322 15.22 16.27 -20.53
N LEU A 323 13.93 15.94 -20.67
CA LEU A 323 13.35 14.74 -20.08
C LEU A 323 13.43 13.56 -21.04
N SER A 324 13.86 12.41 -20.52
CA SER A 324 13.67 11.11 -21.16
C SER A 324 12.38 10.50 -20.66
N LEU A 325 11.50 10.13 -21.59
CA LEU A 325 10.17 9.61 -21.31
C LEU A 325 10.12 8.16 -21.78
N THR A 326 9.60 7.28 -20.92
CA THR A 326 9.36 5.87 -21.22
C THR A 326 7.93 5.51 -20.86
N ILE A 327 7.20 4.90 -21.79
CA ILE A 327 6.02 4.10 -21.45
C ILE A 327 6.42 2.65 -21.54
N SER A 328 6.29 1.88 -20.45
CA SER A 328 6.51 0.43 -20.44
C SER A 328 5.23 -0.32 -20.07
N SER A 329 5.03 -1.49 -20.67
CA SER A 329 3.88 -2.35 -20.36
C SER A 329 4.30 -3.78 -20.08
N TYR A 330 3.72 -4.34 -19.02
CA TYR A 330 3.93 -5.72 -18.59
C TYR A 330 2.75 -6.22 -17.74
N ALA A 331 2.62 -7.54 -17.60
CA ALA A 331 1.63 -8.19 -16.76
C ALA A 331 2.27 -9.31 -15.94
N TYR A 332 1.86 -9.47 -14.69
CA TYR A 332 2.27 -10.62 -13.88
C TYR A 332 1.29 -11.77 -14.10
N LYS A 333 1.82 -12.96 -14.40
CA LYS A 333 1.05 -14.21 -14.44
C LYS A 333 1.74 -15.25 -13.58
N GLU A 334 1.11 -15.59 -12.47
CA GLU A 334 1.51 -16.61 -11.49
C GLU A 334 2.89 -16.33 -10.86
N ASN A 335 3.98 -16.38 -11.63
CA ASN A 335 5.34 -15.99 -11.22
C ASN A 335 6.21 -15.41 -12.37
N ASN A 336 5.63 -15.18 -13.55
CA ASN A 336 6.35 -14.68 -14.73
C ASN A 336 5.85 -13.30 -15.15
N VAL A 337 6.78 -12.49 -15.69
CA VAL A 337 6.45 -11.24 -16.37
C VAL A 337 6.13 -11.55 -17.82
N THR A 338 4.96 -11.11 -18.29
CA THR A 338 4.47 -11.32 -19.65
C THR A 338 4.04 -10.00 -20.27
N GLY A 339 3.85 -10.00 -21.59
CA GLY A 339 3.27 -8.87 -22.31
C GLY A 339 1.83 -8.58 -21.95
N THR A 340 1.43 -7.32 -22.11
CA THR A 340 0.03 -6.90 -21.99
C THR A 340 -0.68 -6.98 -23.34
N SER A 341 -2.00 -6.88 -23.30
CA SER A 341 -2.87 -6.70 -24.47
C SER A 341 -2.74 -5.33 -25.14
N ILE A 342 -1.96 -4.38 -24.58
CA ILE A 342 -1.84 -3.04 -25.15
C ILE A 342 -1.14 -3.10 -26.52
N THR A 343 -1.69 -2.38 -27.49
CA THR A 343 -1.09 -2.27 -28.81
C THR A 343 -0.14 -1.09 -28.88
N LEU A 344 0.68 -1.08 -29.92
CA LEU A 344 1.58 0.01 -30.21
C LEU A 344 0.83 1.33 -30.43
N GLU A 345 -0.30 1.28 -31.14
CA GLU A 345 -1.12 2.46 -31.44
C GLU A 345 -1.66 3.11 -30.16
N GLU A 346 -2.08 2.30 -29.17
CA GLU A 346 -2.57 2.79 -27.89
C GLU A 346 -1.45 3.44 -27.07
N MET A 347 -0.26 2.83 -27.02
CA MET A 347 0.93 3.44 -26.39
C MET A 347 1.33 4.75 -27.09
N ALA A 348 1.29 4.80 -28.42
CA ALA A 348 1.62 5.99 -29.18
C ALA A 348 0.60 7.12 -28.98
N LYS A 349 -0.71 6.81 -28.89
CA LYS A 349 -1.75 7.78 -28.54
C LYS A 349 -1.51 8.37 -27.16
N MET A 350 -1.20 7.53 -26.16
CA MET A 350 -0.87 7.99 -24.81
C MET A 350 0.37 8.89 -24.83
N ALA A 351 1.46 8.47 -25.47
CA ALA A 351 2.69 9.26 -25.58
C ALA A 351 2.45 10.65 -26.21
N ARG A 352 1.67 10.71 -27.30
CA ARG A 352 1.32 11.98 -27.97
C ARG A 352 0.45 12.89 -27.11
N SER A 353 -0.25 12.34 -26.12
CA SER A 353 -1.12 13.10 -25.22
C SER A 353 -0.39 13.69 -24.00
N VAL A 354 0.88 13.33 -23.77
CA VAL A 354 1.69 13.82 -22.65
C VAL A 354 2.05 15.30 -22.86
N LYS A 355 1.49 16.19 -22.03
CA LYS A 355 1.63 17.64 -22.15
C LYS A 355 2.44 18.26 -21.04
#